data_AF-A0A415X112-F1
#
_entry.id   AF-A0A415X112-F1
#
_cell.length_a   1.000
_cell.length_b   1.000
_cell.length_c   1.000
_cell.angle_alpha   90.00
_cell.angle_beta   90.00
_cell.angle_gamma   90.00
#
_symmetry.space_group_name_H-M   'P 1'
#
loop_
_entity.id
_entity.type
_entity.pdbx_description
1 polymer ?
#
loop_
_entity_poly.entity_id
_entity_poly.type
_entity_poly.pdbx_seq_one_letter_code
_entity_poly.pdbx_strand_id
1 'polypeptide(L)' 'MMKVFICPECGWIRTVSRRKEVECHKCSGVQMLPSRLTFVEYSQMSDEQREDYAQSWLFIHGKAKA' A
#
# COMPACT_ATOMS: atom_id res chain seq x y z
N MET A 1 8.83 13.28 -7.27
CA MET A 1 8.31 12.06 -7.94
C MET A 1 7.33 11.38 -7.00
N MET A 2 6.13 11.02 -7.47
CA MET A 2 5.13 10.32 -6.66
C MET A 2 5.62 8.93 -6.29
N LYS A 3 5.49 8.55 -5.02
CA LYS A 3 5.77 7.21 -4.51
C LYS A 3 4.51 6.60 -3.96
N VAL A 4 4.32 5.31 -4.20
CA VAL A 4 3.20 4.53 -3.69
C VAL A 4 3.64 3.79 -2.45
N PHE A 5 2.83 3.81 -1.41
CA PHE A 5 3.08 3.13 -0.14
C PHE A 5 1.90 2.21 0.18
N ILE A 6 2.20 1.07 0.79
CA ILE A 6 1.22 0.07 1.24
C ILE A 6 1.35 -0.16 2.74
N CYS A 7 0.22 -0.29 3.43
CA CYS A 7 0.18 -0.59 4.85
C CYS A 7 0.45 -2.08 5.05
N PRO A 8 1.46 -2.46 5.87
CA PRO A 8 1.77 -3.86 6.11
C PRO A 8 0.71 -4.61 6.93
N GLU A 9 -0.18 -3.91 7.64
CA GLU A 9 -1.21 -4.55 8.49
C GLU A 9 -2.56 -4.74 7.77
N CYS A 10 -2.96 -3.76 6.95
CA CYS A 10 -4.31 -3.75 6.35
C CYS A 10 -4.32 -3.59 4.83
N GLY A 11 -3.14 -3.53 4.19
CA GLY A 11 -3.03 -3.44 2.73
C GLY A 11 -3.45 -2.09 2.15
N TRP A 12 -3.82 -1.10 2.97
CA TRP A 12 -4.21 0.22 2.48
C TRP A 12 -3.09 0.87 1.67
N ILE A 13 -3.41 1.39 0.48
CA ILE A 13 -2.43 1.98 -0.43
C ILE A 13 -2.61 3.50 -0.47
N ARG A 14 -1.52 4.26 -0.47
CA ARG A 14 -1.54 5.71 -0.66
C ARG A 14 -0.37 6.21 -1.48
N THR A 15 -0.59 7.32 -2.18
CA THR A 15 0.42 8.01 -2.97
C THR A 15 0.91 9.24 -2.22
N VAL A 16 2.23 9.47 -2.18
CA VAL A 16 2.84 10.64 -1.53
C VAL A 16 3.98 11.22 -2.36
N SER A 17 4.24 12.51 -2.20
CA SER A 17 5.21 13.28 -3.00
C SER A 17 6.56 13.46 -2.33
N ARG A 18 6.52 13.95 -1.09
CA ARG A 18 7.66 14.55 -0.37
C ARG A 18 7.97 13.84 0.95
N ARG A 19 7.03 13.08 1.50
CA ARG A 19 7.17 12.46 2.82
C ARG A 19 8.01 11.19 2.70
N LYS A 20 9.03 11.08 3.56
CA LYS A 20 9.85 9.87 3.72
C LYS A 20 9.14 8.83 4.57
N GLU A 21 8.43 9.30 5.60
CA GLU A 21 7.70 8.49 6.56
C GLU A 21 6.21 8.73 6.39
N VAL A 22 5.47 7.63 6.33
CA VAL A 22 4.09 7.62 5.89
C VAL A 22 3.34 6.72 6.83
N GLU A 23 2.46 7.27 7.64
CA GLU A 23 1.63 6.46 8.54
C GLU A 23 0.32 6.06 7.87
N CYS A 24 -0.14 4.86 8.21
CA CYS A 24 -1.43 4.36 7.79
C CYS A 24 -2.53 5.13 8.54
N HIS A 25 -3.52 5.62 7.80
CA HIS A 25 -4.67 6.28 8.42
C HIS A 25 -5.64 5.30 9.08
N LYS A 26 -5.72 4.07 8.54
CA LYS A 26 -6.60 3.01 9.09
C LYS A 26 -5.97 2.28 10.27
N CYS A 27 -4.65 2.25 10.36
CA CYS A 27 -3.91 1.58 11.43
C CYS A 27 -3.09 2.63 12.18
N SER A 28 -3.58 3.05 13.34
CA SER A 28 -2.93 4.07 14.16
C SER A 28 -1.49 3.66 14.51
N GLY A 29 -0.53 4.54 14.20
CA GLY A 29 0.89 4.34 14.53
C GLY A 29 1.63 3.34 13.64
N VAL A 30 1.01 2.84 12.55
CA VAL A 30 1.68 1.91 11.63
C VAL A 30 2.37 2.68 10.52
N GLN A 31 3.70 2.54 10.44
CA GLN A 31 4.50 3.02 9.32
C GLN A 31 4.23 2.16 8.07
N MET A 32 3.91 2.83 6.97
CA MET A 32 3.67 2.23 5.67
C MET A 32 4.99 2.00 4.94
N LEU A 33 5.01 0.95 4.11
CA LEU A 33 6.19 0.57 3.36
C LEU A 33 6.07 1.02 1.91
N PRO A 34 7.18 1.35 1.25
CA PRO A 34 7.16 1.66 -0.18
C PRO A 34 6.70 0.41 -0.96
N SER A 35 5.69 0.61 -1.80
CA SER A 35 5.21 -0.41 -2.73
C SER A 35 6.15 -0.49 -3.94
N ARG A 36 6.12 -1.63 -4.64
CA ARG A 36 6.77 -1.79 -5.95
C ARG A 36 6.01 -1.07 -7.06
N LEU A 37 4.76 -0.67 -6.82
CA LEU A 37 3.95 0.07 -7.78
C LEU A 37 4.48 1.48 -7.97
N THR A 38 4.53 1.91 -9.23
CA THR A 38 4.64 3.32 -9.59
C THR A 38 3.28 4.00 -9.49
N PHE A 39 3.31 5.34 -9.44
CA PHE A 39 2.07 6.14 -9.43
C PHE A 39 1.21 5.89 -10.68
N VAL A 40 1.85 5.72 -11.85
CA VAL A 40 1.14 5.49 -13.11
C VAL A 40 0.39 4.16 -13.06
N GLU A 41 1.06 3.08 -12.66
CA GLU A 41 0.42 1.76 -12.50
C GLU A 41 -0.75 1.84 -11.53
N TYR A 42 -0.55 2.42 -10.34
CA TYR A 42 -1.62 2.56 -9.35
C TYR A 42 -2.82 3.40 -9.86
N SER A 43 -2.56 4.42 -10.67
CA SER A 43 -3.60 5.27 -11.25
C SER A 43 -4.42 4.58 -12.33
N GLN A 44 -3.84 3.58 -13.01
CA GLN A 44 -4.48 2.80 -14.07
C GLN A 44 -5.21 1.57 -13.55
N MET A 45 -4.90 1.12 -12.33
CA MET A 45 -5.57 -0.01 -11.69
C MET A 45 -7.01 0.35 -11.28
N SER A 46 -7.93 -0.58 -11.49
CA SER A 46 -9.27 -0.55 -10.92
C SER A 46 -9.24 -0.79 -9.41
N ASP A 47 -10.35 -0.50 -8.72
CA ASP A 47 -10.45 -0.76 -7.28
C ASP A 47 -10.32 -2.25 -6.96
N GLU A 48 -10.86 -3.14 -7.79
CA GLU A 48 -10.71 -4.59 -7.66
C GLU A 48 -9.24 -5.02 -7.80
N GLN A 49 -8.52 -4.48 -8.79
CA GLN A 49 -7.09 -4.77 -8.96
C GLN A 49 -6.26 -4.26 -7.78
N ARG A 50 -6.65 -3.13 -7.17
CA ARG A 50 -5.97 -2.59 -5.99
C ARG A 50 -6.19 -3.48 -4.78
N GLU A 51 -7.40 -3.99 -4.59
CA GLU A 51 -7.72 -4.95 -3.54
C GLU A 51 -6.95 -6.26 -3.72
N ASP A 52 -6.96 -6.83 -4.93
CA ASP A 52 -6.23 -8.07 -5.23
C ASP A 52 -4.71 -7.92 -5.01
N TYR A 53 -4.15 -6.79 -5.45
CA TYR A 53 -2.75 -6.46 -5.17
C TYR A 53 -2.47 -6.36 -3.66
N ALA A 54 -3.34 -5.69 -2.91
CA ALA A 54 -3.19 -5.54 -1.47
C ALA A 54 -3.27 -6.89 -0.75
N GLN A 55 -4.21 -7.75 -1.12
CA GLN A 55 -4.35 -9.10 -0.56
C GLN A 55 -3.14 -9.97 -0.89
N SER A 56 -2.72 -9.98 -2.15
CA SER A 56 -1.52 -10.70 -2.59
C SER A 56 -0.28 -10.22 -1.85
N TRP A 57 -0.13 -8.91 -1.66
CA TRP A 57 0.98 -8.33 -0.92
C TRP A 57 0.97 -8.78 0.55
N LEU A 58 -0.18 -8.73 1.22
CA LEU A 58 -0.32 -9.16 2.62
C LEU A 58 -0.05 -10.67 2.77
N PHE A 59 -0.49 -11.48 1.81
CA PHE A 59 -0.23 -12.91 1.77
C PHE A 59 1.27 -13.23 1.68
N ILE A 60 1.97 -12.61 0.73
CA ILE A 60 3.42 -12.79 0.55
C ILE A 60 4.22 -12.36 1.79
N HIS A 61 3.78 -11.30 2.47
CA HIS A 61 4.48 -10.77 3.65
C HIS A 61 4.00 -11.39 4.98
N GLY A 62 3.20 -12.47 4.92
CA GLY A 62 2.81 -13.24 6.11
C GLY A 62 1.80 -12.55 7.03
N LYS A 63 1.07 -11.55 6.52
CA LYS A 63 0.04 -10.77 7.23
C LYS A 63 -1.37 -11.08 6.76
N ALA A 64 -1.56 -12.03 5.83
CA ALA A 64 -2.87 -12.60 5.57
C ALA A 64 -3.43 -13.15 6.88
N LYS A 65 -4.50 -12.54 7.38
CA LYS A 65 -5.26 -13.12 8.49
C LYS A 65 -5.70 -14.51 8.04
N ALA A 66 -5.20 -15.53 8.73
CA ALA A 66 -5.75 -16.88 8.69
C ALA A 66 -7.23 -16.87 9.13
#